data_AF-A0A8T5RG45-F1
#
_entry.id   AF-A0A8T5RG45-F1
#
_cell.length_a   1.000
_cell.length_b   1.000
_cell.length_c   1.000
_cell.angle_alpha   90.00
_cell.angle_beta   90.00
_cell.angle_gamma   90.00
#
_symmetry.space_group_name_H-M   'P 1'
#
loop_
_entity.id
_entity.type
_entity.pdbx_description
1 polymer ?
#
loop_
_entity_poly.entity_id
_entity_poly.type
_entity_poly.pdbx_seq_one_letter_code
_entity_poly.pdbx_strand_id
1 'polypeptide(L)'
;MVSIIIFIFGLIIGYLAQRSGFCTIAGIRDLLLFKHTRLFLGYLTLISAAFLSYLLFWLIIPVAFPNFYWAASQANPFIQMPGAPEHLTVSSYIILAVIGGFGMGFIGVLLGGCPIRQTVMAGEGNIKSIFFIIGLVLGAIIFYVWILQFLTL
;
A
#
# COMPACT_ATOMS: atom_id res chain seq x y z
N MET A 1 -23.62 -13.11 -5.13
CA MET A 1 -22.79 -13.20 -6.36
C MET A 1 -21.44 -12.52 -6.20
N VAL A 2 -21.39 -11.30 -5.62
CA VAL A 2 -20.15 -10.52 -5.45
C VAL A 2 -19.07 -11.23 -4.60
N SER A 3 -19.44 -11.97 -3.55
CA SER A 3 -18.47 -12.64 -2.66
C SER A 3 -17.63 -13.73 -3.34
N ILE A 4 -18.23 -14.49 -4.27
CA ILE A 4 -17.53 -15.55 -5.01
C ILE A 4 -16.51 -14.93 -5.96
N ILE A 5 -16.89 -13.81 -6.61
CA ILE A 5 -16.02 -13.06 -7.50
C ILE A 5 -14.79 -12.57 -6.73
N ILE A 6 -14.98 -11.94 -5.56
CA ILE A 6 -13.86 -11.45 -4.73
C ILE A 6 -12.96 -12.60 -4.27
N PHE A 7 -13.52 -13.74 -3.87
CA PHE A 7 -12.72 -14.88 -3.44
C PHE A 7 -11.82 -15.42 -4.58
N ILE A 8 -12.37 -15.55 -5.79
CA ILE A 8 -11.61 -15.99 -6.96
C ILE A 8 -10.50 -14.98 -7.30
N PHE A 9 -10.81 -13.68 -7.31
CA PHE A 9 -9.80 -12.65 -7.55
C PHE A 9 -8.70 -12.64 -6.49
N GLY A 10 -9.04 -12.81 -5.21
CA GLY A 10 -8.06 -12.91 -4.13
C GLY A 10 -7.10 -14.09 -4.30
N LEU A 11 -7.62 -15.25 -4.71
CA LEU A 11 -6.81 -16.45 -4.96
C LEU A 11 -5.87 -16.26 -6.17
N ILE A 12 -6.37 -15.65 -7.25
CA ILE A 12 -5.57 -15.32 -8.45
C ILE A 12 -4.44 -14.35 -8.08
N ILE A 13 -4.75 -13.27 -7.36
CA ILE A 13 -3.75 -12.26 -6.96
C ILE A 13 -2.72 -12.89 -6.01
N GLY A 14 -3.15 -13.74 -5.07
CA GLY A 14 -2.25 -14.46 -4.17
C GLY A 14 -1.26 -15.38 -4.90
N TYR A 15 -1.74 -16.14 -5.89
CA TYR A 15 -0.90 -17.00 -6.73
C TYR A 15 0.11 -16.18 -7.56
N LEU A 16 -0.33 -15.07 -8.16
CA LEU A 16 0.55 -14.17 -8.92
C LEU A 16 1.61 -13.50 -8.02
N ALA A 17 1.23 -13.13 -6.79
CA ALA A 17 2.15 -12.55 -5.81
C ALA A 17 3.24 -13.55 -5.40
N GLN A 18 2.89 -14.82 -5.18
CA GLN A 18 3.85 -15.91 -4.92
C GLN A 18 4.86 -16.08 -6.06
N ARG A 19 4.37 -16.15 -7.31
CA ARG A 19 5.24 -16.39 -8.48
C ARG A 19 6.14 -15.21 -8.82
N SER A 20 5.67 -13.98 -8.59
CA SER A 20 6.39 -12.77 -8.99
C SER A 20 7.54 -12.38 -8.04
N GLY A 21 7.54 -12.87 -6.80
CA GLY A 21 8.59 -12.55 -5.82
C GLY A 21 8.73 -11.04 -5.55
N PHE A 22 7.64 -10.29 -5.77
CA PHE A 22 7.67 -8.84 -5.87
C PHE A 22 8.00 -8.17 -4.52
N CYS A 23 9.06 -7.37 -4.49
CA CYS A 23 9.44 -6.57 -3.33
C CYS A 23 9.91 -5.19 -3.77
N THR A 24 9.18 -4.14 -3.36
CA THR A 24 9.47 -2.74 -3.70
C THR A 24 10.87 -2.33 -3.24
N ILE A 25 11.28 -2.79 -2.06
CA ILE A 25 12.62 -2.56 -1.50
C ILE A 25 13.71 -3.27 -2.30
N ALA A 26 13.48 -4.51 -2.74
CA ALA A 26 14.43 -5.24 -3.57
C ALA A 26 14.61 -4.58 -4.95
N GLY A 27 13.52 -4.07 -5.54
CA GLY A 27 13.58 -3.36 -6.81
C GLY A 27 14.53 -2.15 -6.80
N ILE A 28 14.51 -1.36 -5.72
CA ILE A 28 15.39 -0.20 -5.57
C ILE A 28 16.84 -0.62 -5.29
N ARG A 29 17.05 -1.56 -4.36
CA ARG A 29 18.40 -2.01 -3.99
C ARG A 29 19.11 -2.72 -5.15
N ASP A 30 18.41 -3.58 -5.87
CA ASP A 30 18.99 -4.37 -6.96
C ASP A 30 19.27 -3.49 -8.20
N LEU A 31 18.49 -2.41 -8.38
CA LEU A 31 18.78 -1.38 -9.38
C LEU A 31 20.07 -0.62 -9.05
N LEU A 32 20.30 -0.28 -7.78
CA LEU A 32 21.48 0.47 -7.37
C LEU A 32 22.76 -0.39 -7.36
N LEU A 33 22.67 -1.63 -6.85
CA LEU A 33 23.84 -2.49 -6.67
C LEU A 33 24.20 -3.29 -7.93
N PHE A 34 23.21 -3.88 -8.61
CA PHE A 34 23.45 -4.78 -9.75
C PHE A 34 23.04 -4.17 -11.10
N LYS A 35 22.42 -2.98 -11.11
CA LYS A 35 21.88 -2.33 -12.31
C LYS A 35 20.93 -3.21 -13.12
N HIS A 36 20.30 -4.21 -12.47
CA HIS A 36 19.31 -5.06 -13.12
C HIS A 36 17.93 -4.40 -13.07
N THR A 37 17.41 -4.04 -14.24
CA THR A 37 16.14 -3.30 -14.38
C THR A 37 14.91 -4.20 -14.33
N ARG A 38 15.05 -5.53 -14.40
CA ARG A 38 13.92 -6.46 -14.50
C ARG A 38 12.91 -6.31 -13.35
N LEU A 39 13.38 -6.21 -12.10
CA LEU A 39 12.49 -6.06 -10.93
C LEU A 39 11.90 -4.64 -10.85
N PHE A 40 12.69 -3.63 -11.21
CA PHE A 40 12.25 -2.24 -11.23
C PHE A 40 11.17 -1.99 -12.29
N LEU A 41 11.29 -2.63 -13.46
CA LEU A 41 10.29 -2.54 -14.52
C LEU A 41 8.93 -3.08 -14.04
N GLY A 42 8.93 -4.16 -13.25
CA GLY A 42 7.70 -4.69 -12.63
C GLY A 42 7.05 -3.70 -11.65
N TYR A 43 7.84 -2.85 -10.98
CA TYR A 43 7.31 -1.81 -10.10
C TYR A 43 6.70 -0.66 -10.88
N LEU A 44 7.37 -0.23 -11.95
CA LEU A 44 6.83 0.76 -12.87
C LEU A 44 5.53 0.31 -13.54
N THR A 45 5.45 -0.96 -13.96
CA THR A 45 4.22 -1.49 -14.57
C THR A 45 3.06 -1.57 -13.59
N LEU A 46 3.31 -1.83 -12.30
CA LEU A 46 2.27 -1.80 -11.27
C LEU A 46 1.70 -0.38 -11.12
N ILE A 47 2.56 0.63 -11.00
CA ILE A 47 2.14 2.03 -10.87
C ILE A 47 1.37 2.48 -12.11
N SER A 48 1.89 2.21 -13.30
CA SER A 48 1.24 2.63 -14.55
C SER A 48 -0.07 1.88 -14.78
N ALA A 49 -0.14 0.58 -14.48
CA ALA A 49 -1.37 -0.20 -14.60
C ALA A 49 -2.45 0.27 -13.62
N ALA A 50 -2.10 0.59 -12.38
CA ALA A 50 -3.05 1.12 -11.40
C ALA A 50 -3.64 2.47 -11.87
N PHE A 51 -2.77 3.36 -12.35
CA PHE A 51 -3.18 4.65 -12.88
C PHE A 51 -4.09 4.50 -14.10
N LEU A 52 -3.70 3.67 -15.07
CA LEU A 52 -4.44 3.47 -16.32
C LEU A 52 -5.79 2.77 -16.07
N SER A 53 -5.81 1.77 -15.19
CA SER A 53 -7.04 1.05 -14.83
C SER A 53 -8.05 2.00 -14.21
N TYR A 54 -7.62 2.84 -13.27
CA TYR A 54 -8.52 3.79 -12.63
C TYR A 54 -8.98 4.86 -13.65
N LEU A 55 -8.11 5.34 -14.55
CA LEU A 55 -8.52 6.25 -15.64
C LEU A 55 -9.64 5.63 -16.50
N LEU A 56 -9.48 4.37 -16.89
CA LEU A 56 -10.51 3.64 -17.62
C LEU A 56 -11.81 3.51 -16.83
N PHE A 57 -11.75 3.17 -15.53
CA PHE A 57 -12.93 3.08 -14.68
C PHE A 57 -13.67 4.42 -14.55
N TRP A 58 -12.94 5.53 -14.42
CA TRP A 58 -13.53 6.87 -14.38
C TRP A 58 -14.24 7.22 -15.69
N LEU A 59 -13.67 6.86 -16.85
CA LEU A 59 -14.28 7.11 -18.15
C LEU A 59 -15.56 6.28 -18.39
N ILE A 60 -15.63 5.06 -17.84
CA ILE A 60 -16.77 4.15 -18.06
C ILE A 60 -17.90 4.40 -17.04
N ILE A 61 -17.58 4.72 -15.78
CA ILE A 61 -18.57 4.90 -14.70
C ILE A 61 -18.21 6.12 -13.85
N PRO A 62 -18.62 7.34 -14.24
CA PRO A 62 -18.27 8.57 -13.51
C PRO A 62 -18.92 8.67 -12.12
N VAL A 63 -19.99 7.92 -11.87
CA VAL A 63 -20.75 7.94 -10.60
C VAL A 63 -20.08 7.10 -9.51
N ALA A 64 -19.25 6.12 -9.86
CA ALA A 64 -18.62 5.20 -8.91
C ALA A 64 -17.34 5.78 -8.27
N PHE A 65 -16.67 6.72 -8.94
CA PHE A 65 -15.43 7.36 -8.44
C PHE A 65 -15.45 8.87 -8.71
N PRO A 66 -16.16 9.67 -7.88
CA PRO A 66 -16.34 11.09 -8.14
C PRO A 66 -15.06 11.95 -8.02
N ASN A 67 -13.91 11.39 -7.62
CA ASN A 67 -12.68 12.14 -7.32
C ASN A 67 -11.40 11.48 -7.88
N PHE A 68 -11.46 10.86 -9.07
CA PHE A 68 -10.22 10.39 -9.68
C PHE A 68 -9.39 11.57 -10.16
N TYR A 69 -8.15 11.65 -9.68
CA TYR A 69 -7.29 12.85 -9.73
C TYR A 69 -7.69 13.92 -8.70
N TRP A 70 -7.63 13.54 -7.41
CA TRP A 70 -7.78 14.45 -6.26
C TRP A 70 -6.94 15.73 -6.38
N ALA A 71 -5.76 15.66 -7.02
CA ALA A 71 -4.88 16.79 -7.29
C ALA A 71 -5.39 17.78 -8.35
N ALA A 72 -6.31 17.38 -9.24
CA ALA A 72 -6.88 18.22 -10.30
C ALA A 72 -8.31 18.68 -9.98
N SER A 73 -9.03 17.95 -9.14
CA SER A 73 -10.41 18.29 -8.72
C SER A 73 -10.48 19.31 -7.58
N GLN A 74 -9.36 19.67 -6.96
CA GLN A 74 -9.35 20.52 -5.77
C GLN A 74 -8.61 21.84 -5.98
N ALA A 75 -9.15 22.93 -5.43
CA ALA A 75 -8.56 24.26 -5.50
C ALA A 75 -7.26 24.42 -4.67
N ASN A 76 -6.95 23.47 -3.76
CA ASN A 76 -5.79 23.52 -2.87
C ASN A 76 -5.09 22.13 -2.79
N PRO A 77 -3.79 22.00 -3.09
CA PRO A 77 -3.04 20.73 -3.09
C PRO A 77 -2.76 20.11 -1.71
N PHE A 78 -3.10 20.80 -0.62
CA PHE A 78 -2.72 20.43 0.75
C PHE A 78 -3.83 19.80 1.60
N ILE A 79 -5.01 19.54 1.01
CA ILE A 79 -6.07 18.81 1.70
C ILE A 79 -5.86 17.31 1.62
N GLN A 80 -6.42 16.62 2.59
CA GLN A 80 -6.30 15.17 2.78
C GLN A 80 -6.84 14.37 1.58
N MET A 81 -6.11 13.32 1.21
CA MET A 81 -6.51 12.37 0.17
C MET A 81 -7.79 11.64 0.61
N PRO A 82 -8.73 11.33 -0.30
CA PRO A 82 -9.93 10.55 0.05
C PRO A 82 -9.52 9.19 0.65
N GLY A 83 -9.87 8.96 1.91
CA GLY A 83 -9.45 7.79 2.70
C GLY A 83 -8.60 8.11 3.93
N ALA A 84 -8.16 9.36 4.11
CA ALA A 84 -7.61 9.84 5.38
C ALA A 84 -8.73 10.26 6.35
N PRO A 85 -8.52 10.15 7.69
CA PRO A 85 -9.51 10.54 8.69
C PRO A 85 -9.85 12.03 8.55
N GLU A 86 -11.13 12.33 8.33
CA GLU A 86 -11.65 13.64 7.87
C GLU A 86 -11.37 14.84 8.81
N HIS A 87 -10.86 14.59 10.02
CA HIS A 87 -10.67 15.58 11.11
C HIS A 87 -9.20 15.91 11.45
N LEU A 88 -8.26 15.78 10.51
CA LEU A 88 -6.86 16.15 10.76
C LEU A 88 -6.47 17.50 10.17
N THR A 89 -5.75 18.30 10.96
CA THR A 89 -5.03 19.46 10.45
C THR A 89 -3.95 19.03 9.45
N VAL A 90 -3.68 19.88 8.45
CA VAL A 90 -2.66 19.63 7.39
C VAL A 90 -1.29 19.30 7.99
N SER A 91 -0.94 19.94 9.12
CA SER A 91 0.32 19.71 9.83
C SER A 91 0.41 18.30 10.41
N SER A 92 -0.65 17.84 11.09
CA SER A 92 -0.69 16.49 11.66
C SER A 92 -0.63 15.40 10.58
N TYR A 93 -1.24 15.64 9.41
CA TYR A 93 -1.18 14.70 8.29
C TYR A 93 0.25 14.50 7.75
N ILE A 94 0.99 15.59 7.53
CA ILE A 94 2.36 15.52 7.01
C ILE A 94 3.28 14.82 8.02
N ILE A 95 3.13 15.16 9.31
CA ILE A 95 3.92 14.54 10.38
C ILE A 95 3.66 13.02 10.41
N LEU A 96 2.39 12.60 10.31
CA LEU A 96 2.03 11.19 10.32
C LEU A 96 2.53 10.45 9.07
N ALA A 97 2.45 11.07 7.90
CA ALA A 97 2.94 10.51 6.64
C ALA A 97 4.47 10.36 6.63
N VAL A 98 5.20 11.36 7.13
CA VAL A 98 6.67 11.34 7.19
C VAL A 98 7.15 10.34 8.24
N ILE A 99 6.65 10.43 9.48
CA ILE A 99 7.07 9.54 10.56
C ILE A 99 6.62 8.10 10.30
N GLY A 100 5.38 7.90 9.90
CA GLY A 100 4.83 6.58 9.59
C GLY A 100 5.45 5.96 8.35
N GLY A 101 5.60 6.73 7.27
CA GLY A 101 6.22 6.26 6.03
C GLY A 101 7.70 5.92 6.22
N PHE A 102 8.45 6.77 6.92
CA PHE A 102 9.86 6.49 7.23
C PHE A 102 10.00 5.31 8.19
N GLY A 103 9.16 5.24 9.23
CA GLY A 103 9.16 4.12 10.19
C GLY A 103 8.87 2.78 9.53
N MET A 104 7.85 2.71 8.67
CA MET A 104 7.54 1.50 7.90
C MET A 104 8.66 1.11 6.93
N GLY A 105 9.30 2.10 6.29
CA GLY A 105 10.47 1.87 5.44
C GLY A 105 11.66 1.31 6.21
N PHE A 106 11.98 1.91 7.36
CA PHE A 106 13.10 1.51 8.20
C PHE A 106 12.90 0.09 8.77
N ILE A 107 11.72 -0.20 9.31
CA ILE A 107 11.35 -1.52 9.83
C ILE A 107 11.37 -2.57 8.69
N GLY A 108 10.89 -2.22 7.50
CA GLY A 108 10.92 -3.09 6.32
C GLY A 108 12.34 -3.48 5.90
N VAL A 109 13.30 -2.58 6.01
CA VAL A 109 14.73 -2.88 5.72
C VAL A 109 15.32 -3.80 6.78
N LEU A 110 15.06 -3.56 8.07
CA LEU A 110 15.56 -4.42 9.16
C LEU A 110 15.06 -5.86 9.08
N LEU A 111 13.81 -6.05 8.65
CA LEU A 111 13.18 -7.36 8.48
C LEU A 111 13.55 -8.04 7.15
N GLY A 112 14.24 -7.35 6.23
CA GLY A 112 14.64 -7.88 4.94
C GLY A 112 13.47 -8.16 3.98
N GLY A 113 12.33 -7.47 4.13
CA GLY A 113 11.16 -7.70 3.29
C GLY A 113 10.15 -6.55 3.28
N CYS A 114 9.33 -6.48 2.24
CA CYS A 114 8.17 -5.59 2.18
C CYS A 114 6.91 -6.27 2.74
N PRO A 115 5.83 -5.51 3.03
CA PRO A 115 4.60 -6.08 3.59
C PRO A 115 4.04 -7.23 2.75
N ILE A 116 4.04 -7.06 1.42
CA ILE A 116 3.54 -8.06 0.46
C ILE A 116 4.37 -9.35 0.52
N ARG A 117 5.70 -9.25 0.53
CA ARG A 117 6.58 -10.42 0.60
C ARG A 117 6.39 -11.20 1.91
N GLN A 118 6.17 -10.51 3.02
CA GLN A 118 5.93 -11.17 4.30
C GLN A 118 4.57 -11.89 4.33
N THR A 119 3.53 -11.32 3.70
CA THR A 119 2.24 -12.02 3.57
C THR A 119 2.33 -13.31 2.73
N VAL A 120 3.14 -13.29 1.68
CA VAL A 120 3.41 -14.47 0.85
C VAL A 120 4.21 -15.52 1.62
N MET A 121 5.30 -15.13 2.27
CA MET A 121 6.16 -16.06 3.03
C MET A 121 5.45 -16.67 4.24
N ALA A 122 4.49 -15.97 4.84
CA ALA A 122 3.63 -16.54 5.86
C ALA A 122 2.72 -17.64 5.27
N GLY A 123 2.23 -17.47 4.04
CA GLY A 123 1.47 -18.50 3.31
C GLY A 123 2.32 -19.71 2.92
N GLU A 124 3.63 -19.55 2.77
CA GLU A 124 4.59 -20.65 2.55
C GLU A 124 4.97 -21.39 3.85
N GLY A 125 4.47 -20.95 5.01
CA GLY A 125 4.72 -21.58 6.31
C GLY A 125 5.92 -21.04 7.09
N ASN A 126 6.45 -19.86 6.73
CA ASN A 126 7.54 -19.24 7.47
C ASN A 126 7.04 -18.58 8.77
N ILE A 127 7.39 -19.17 9.91
CA ILE A 127 7.00 -18.70 11.26
C ILE A 127 7.41 -17.24 11.52
N LYS A 128 8.58 -16.81 11.04
CA LYS A 128 9.06 -15.42 11.26
C LYS A 128 8.14 -14.39 10.59
N SER A 129 7.63 -14.72 9.42
CA SER A 129 6.72 -13.86 8.66
C SER A 129 5.32 -13.82 9.27
N ILE A 130 4.88 -14.90 9.92
CA ILE A 130 3.60 -14.94 10.63
C ILE A 130 3.58 -13.92 11.79
N PHE A 131 4.64 -13.86 12.59
CA PHE A 131 4.75 -12.88 13.67
C PHE A 131 4.70 -11.43 13.17
N PHE A 132 5.26 -11.16 11.98
CA PHE A 132 5.17 -9.84 11.37
C PHE A 132 3.73 -9.46 11.00
N ILE A 133 2.95 -10.38 10.43
CA ILE A 133 1.55 -10.12 10.06
C ILE A 133 0.70 -9.87 11.30
N ILE A 134 0.91 -10.66 12.35
CA ILE A 134 0.24 -10.44 13.64
C ILE A 134 0.57 -9.04 14.18
N GLY A 135 1.85 -8.64 14.14
CA GLY A 135 2.28 -7.30 14.53
C GLY A 135 1.65 -6.19 13.69
N LEU A 136 1.52 -6.39 12.36
CA LEU A 136 0.89 -5.44 11.45
C LEU A 136 -0.61 -5.28 11.74
N VAL A 137 -1.33 -6.36 12.00
CA VAL A 137 -2.76 -6.34 12.36
C VAL A 137 -2.97 -5.66 13.72
N LEU A 138 -2.18 -6.03 14.73
CA LEU A 138 -2.23 -5.41 16.05
C LEU A 138 -1.90 -3.92 15.97
N GLY A 139 -0.88 -3.55 15.19
CA GLY A 139 -0.51 -2.15 14.96
C GLY A 139 -1.62 -1.34 14.30
N ALA A 140 -2.35 -1.91 13.34
CA ALA A 140 -3.50 -1.25 12.71
C ALA A 140 -4.65 -1.00 13.70
N ILE A 141 -4.92 -1.95 14.60
CA ILE A 141 -5.94 -1.80 15.65
C ILE A 141 -5.51 -0.72 16.66
N ILE A 142 -4.26 -0.76 17.13
CA ILE A 142 -3.72 0.24 18.07
C ILE A 142 -3.74 1.64 17.45
N PHE A 143 -3.40 1.76 16.16
CA PHE A 143 -3.45 3.04 15.45
C PHE A 143 -4.86 3.63 15.44
N TYR A 144 -5.88 2.81 15.14
CA TYR A 144 -7.27 3.27 15.12
C TYR A 144 -7.78 3.65 16.51
N VAL A 145 -7.48 2.85 17.53
CA VAL A 145 -8.00 3.07 18.89
C VAL A 145 -7.30 4.22 19.61
N TRP A 146 -5.98 4.35 19.44
CA TRP A 146 -5.18 5.24 20.29
C TRP A 146 -4.68 6.48 19.55
N ILE A 147 -4.13 6.31 18.34
CA ILE A 147 -3.49 7.42 17.60
C ILE A 147 -4.55 8.35 17.00
N LEU A 148 -5.63 7.81 16.42
CA LEU A 148 -6.70 8.66 15.89
C LEU A 148 -7.39 9.47 16.98
N GLN A 149 -7.67 8.85 18.14
CA GLN A 149 -8.30 9.54 19.27
C GLN A 149 -7.42 10.65 19.84
N PHE A 150 -6.09 10.44 19.89
CA PHE A 150 -5.13 11.45 20.37
C PHE A 150 -4.98 12.63 19.41
N LEU A 151 -5.19 12.41 18.11
CA LEU A 151 -5.00 13.44 17.08
C LEU A 151 -6.24 14.31 16.83
N THR A 152 -7.41 13.86 17.30
CA THR A 152 -8.69 14.59 17.25
C THR A 152 -8.98 15.44 18.49
N LEU A 153 -8.15 15.33 19.54
CA LEU A 153 -8.16 16.21 20.72
C LEU A 153 -7.34 17.48 20.44
#